data_AF-A0A957DIS4-F1
#
_entry.id   AF-A0A957DIS4-F1
#
_cell.length_a   1.000
_cell.length_b   1.000
_cell.length_c   1.000
_cell.angle_alpha   90.00
_cell.angle_beta   90.00
_cell.angle_gamma   90.00
#
_symmetry.space_group_name_H-M   'P 1'
#
loop_
_entity.id
_entity.type
_entity.pdbx_description
1 polymer ?
#
loop_
_entity_poly.entity_id
_entity_poly.type
_entity_poly.pdbx_seq_one_letter_code
_entity_poly.pdbx_strand_id
1 'polypeptide(L)'
;MTDILDVLTKNILPIFAVAGIGAILRRWMHLEKESLSRLVFYALGPCLVFSSLVNSQLSGSELTQLATFALVAALAMGALSLLAGRLLGFSRQERAAMVLVAMFPNSGNFGLTLNQLRYGDAGLTRAVVYFTVSTILVFTVGIFVASLGKLDGRTALRQVLKMPAFYAVLLALIVYGFHLPLPSFLARGIEIAGNGSIPVMLIVLGMQLADLKNLSGLRLALPAVTL
;
A
#
# COMPACT_ATOMS: atom_id res chain seq x y z
N MET A 1 -25.60 -14.49 5.49
CA MET A 1 -25.96 -13.30 4.68
C MET A 1 -25.77 -11.99 5.44
N THR A 2 -26.03 -11.95 6.75
CA THR A 2 -25.76 -10.79 7.62
C THR A 2 -24.28 -10.36 7.62
N ASP A 3 -23.34 -11.31 7.54
CA ASP A 3 -21.90 -11.00 7.57
C ASP A 3 -21.40 -10.22 6.35
N ILE A 4 -21.93 -10.50 5.15
CA ILE A 4 -21.50 -9.81 3.91
C ILE A 4 -22.03 -8.37 3.90
N LEU A 5 -23.29 -8.17 4.27
CA LEU A 5 -23.89 -6.84 4.40
C LEU A 5 -23.15 -6.00 5.44
N ASP A 6 -22.75 -6.61 6.57
CA ASP A 6 -21.93 -5.94 7.58
C ASP A 6 -20.55 -5.58 7.07
N VAL A 7 -19.89 -6.46 6.30
CA VAL A 7 -18.59 -6.14 5.69
C VAL A 7 -18.72 -4.94 4.74
N LEU A 8 -19.72 -4.95 3.87
CA LEU A 8 -19.97 -3.89 2.89
C LEU A 8 -20.29 -2.56 3.56
N THR A 9 -21.19 -2.55 4.55
CA THR A 9 -21.69 -1.32 5.17
C THR A 9 -20.76 -0.74 6.22
N LYS A 10 -20.13 -1.58 7.06
CA LYS A 10 -19.30 -1.11 8.19
C LYS A 10 -17.83 -0.92 7.83
N ASN A 11 -17.33 -1.59 6.79
CA ASN A 11 -15.91 -1.54 6.45
C ASN A 11 -15.65 -0.92 5.07
N ILE A 12 -16.43 -1.30 4.05
CA ILE A 12 -16.18 -0.86 2.68
C ILE A 12 -16.80 0.52 2.40
N LEU A 13 -18.06 0.73 2.80
CA LEU A 13 -18.76 1.99 2.55
C LEU A 13 -18.07 3.22 3.20
N PRO A 14 -17.54 3.16 4.43
CA PRO A 14 -16.82 4.30 5.01
C PRO A 14 -15.56 4.68 4.23
N ILE A 15 -14.81 3.70 3.72
CA ILE A 15 -13.64 3.91 2.86
C ILE A 15 -14.05 4.73 1.63
N PHE A 16 -15.12 4.30 0.95
CA PHE A 16 -15.62 5.00 -0.23
C PHE A 16 -16.27 6.34 0.09
N ALA A 17 -16.84 6.53 1.28
CA ALA A 17 -17.34 7.83 1.72
C ALA A 17 -16.21 8.86 1.83
N VAL A 18 -15.10 8.50 2.50
CA VAL A 18 -13.93 9.39 2.62
C VAL A 18 -13.24 9.60 1.26
N ALA A 19 -13.13 8.55 0.44
CA ALA A 19 -12.65 8.68 -0.93
C ALA A 19 -13.57 9.59 -1.76
N GLY A 20 -14.89 9.54 -1.56
CA GLY A 20 -15.85 10.44 -2.18
C GLY A 20 -15.57 11.91 -1.85
N ILE A 21 -15.22 12.22 -0.60
CA ILE A 21 -14.77 13.56 -0.20
C ILE A 21 -13.52 13.95 -1.00
N GLY A 22 -12.53 13.08 -1.10
CA GLY A 22 -11.33 13.35 -1.90
C GLY A 22 -11.64 13.60 -3.39
N ALA A 23 -12.58 12.84 -3.97
CA ALA A 23 -13.04 13.05 -5.33
C ALA A 23 -13.74 14.41 -5.52
N ILE A 24 -14.56 14.83 -4.55
CA ILE A 24 -15.21 16.15 -4.54
C ILE A 24 -14.14 17.25 -4.44
N LEU A 25 -13.19 17.14 -3.51
CA LEU A 25 -12.11 18.10 -3.34
C LEU A 25 -11.25 18.24 -4.61
N ARG A 26 -10.97 17.13 -5.30
CA ARG A 26 -10.27 17.16 -6.60
C ARG A 26 -11.01 17.96 -7.66
N ARG A 27 -12.34 17.83 -7.71
CA ARG A 27 -13.18 18.50 -8.73
C ARG A 27 -13.48 19.95 -8.38
N TRP A 28 -13.67 20.26 -7.11
CA TRP A 28 -14.07 21.59 -6.64
C TRP A 28 -12.88 22.51 -6.36
N MET A 29 -11.86 22.00 -5.65
CA MET A 29 -10.69 22.79 -5.26
C MET A 29 -9.47 22.56 -6.15
N HIS A 30 -9.56 21.67 -7.14
CA HIS A 30 -8.43 21.28 -8.00
C HIS A 30 -7.18 20.85 -7.22
N LEU A 31 -7.38 20.28 -6.04
CA LEU A 31 -6.29 19.88 -5.15
C LEU A 31 -5.35 18.91 -5.87
N GLU A 32 -4.04 19.08 -5.71
CA GLU A 32 -3.02 18.23 -6.32
C GLU A 32 -2.83 16.94 -5.53
N LYS A 33 -3.14 15.79 -6.16
CA LYS A 33 -2.98 14.48 -5.52
C LYS A 33 -1.52 14.18 -5.22
N GLU A 34 -0.60 14.66 -6.05
CA GLU A 34 0.85 14.49 -5.92
C GLU A 34 1.38 15.14 -4.65
N SER A 35 0.84 16.30 -4.28
CA SER A 35 1.27 17.04 -3.07
C SER A 35 0.85 16.30 -1.80
N LEU A 36 -0.39 15.80 -1.73
CA LEU A 36 -0.83 14.94 -0.62
C LEU A 36 -0.10 13.58 -0.61
N SER A 37 0.15 13.00 -1.78
CA SER A 37 0.87 11.72 -1.87
C SER A 37 2.31 11.85 -1.37
N ARG A 38 2.98 12.97 -1.69
CA ARG A 38 4.32 13.29 -1.16
C ARG A 38 4.29 13.51 0.35
N LEU A 39 3.28 14.21 0.88
CA LEU A 39 3.12 14.39 2.32
C LEU A 39 3.02 13.04 3.05
N VAL A 40 2.20 12.12 2.53
CA VAL A 40 2.09 10.76 3.07
C VAL A 40 3.41 10.03 2.93
N PHE A 41 4.04 10.05 1.75
CA PHE A 41 5.25 9.28 1.49
C PHE A 41 6.46 9.73 2.33
N TYR A 42 6.62 11.04 2.54
CA TYR A 42 7.80 11.61 3.20
C TYR A 42 7.63 11.85 4.69
N ALA A 43 6.41 12.06 5.19
CA ALA A 43 6.17 12.40 6.59
C ALA A 43 5.23 11.40 7.28
N LEU A 44 3.97 11.33 6.84
CA LEU A 44 2.94 10.62 7.62
C LEU A 44 3.15 9.10 7.60
N GLY A 45 3.36 8.52 6.42
CA GLY A 45 3.54 7.08 6.22
C GLY A 45 4.71 6.50 7.01
N PRO A 46 5.92 7.11 6.97
CA PRO A 46 7.03 6.71 7.84
C PRO A 46 6.67 6.75 9.33
N CYS A 47 5.95 7.79 9.79
CA CYS A 47 5.47 7.87 11.16
C CYS A 47 4.51 6.72 11.50
N LEU A 48 3.55 6.42 10.61
CA LEU A 48 2.61 5.31 10.77
C LEU A 48 3.35 3.98 10.89
N VAL A 49 4.27 3.70 9.96
CA VAL A 49 5.05 2.46 9.95
C VAL A 49 5.84 2.32 11.25
N PHE A 50 6.52 3.38 11.67
CA PHE A 50 7.28 3.39 12.90
C PHE A 50 6.40 3.16 14.14
N SER A 51 5.34 3.96 14.31
CA SER A 51 4.46 3.85 15.48
C SER A 51 3.76 2.50 15.55
N SER A 52 3.34 1.93 14.42
CA SER A 52 2.69 0.62 14.41
C SER A 52 3.65 -0.51 14.76
N LEU A 53 4.92 -0.45 14.28
CA LEU A 53 5.91 -1.50 14.58
C LEU A 53 6.43 -1.43 16.02
N VAL A 54 6.75 -0.23 16.53
CA VAL A 54 7.26 -0.06 17.90
C VAL A 54 6.23 -0.44 18.95
N ASN A 55 4.94 -0.14 18.71
CA ASN A 55 3.85 -0.52 19.60
C ASN A 55 3.28 -1.91 19.29
N SER A 56 3.87 -2.65 18.35
CA SER A 56 3.37 -3.98 17.99
C SER A 56 3.58 -4.97 19.13
N GLN A 57 2.62 -5.86 19.33
CA GLN A 57 2.77 -7.03 20.20
C GLN A 57 3.11 -8.29 19.40
N LEU A 58 3.58 -8.12 18.15
CA LEU A 58 3.85 -9.24 17.26
C LEU A 58 5.15 -9.93 17.67
N SER A 59 5.10 -11.25 17.76
CA SER A 59 6.32 -12.05 17.94
C SER A 59 7.22 -11.96 16.71
N GLY A 60 8.53 -12.15 16.88
CA GLY A 60 9.47 -12.17 15.76
C GLY A 60 9.15 -13.24 14.71
N SER A 61 8.57 -14.37 15.14
CA SER A 61 8.08 -15.42 14.22
C SER A 61 6.87 -14.95 13.42
N GLU A 62 5.92 -14.23 14.03
CA GLU A 62 4.77 -13.69 13.32
C GLU A 62 5.18 -12.60 12.31
N LEU A 63 6.14 -11.74 12.66
CA LEU A 63 6.71 -10.76 11.73
C LEU A 63 7.34 -11.42 10.50
N THR A 64 8.16 -12.46 10.72
CA THR A 64 8.81 -13.18 9.62
C THR A 64 7.80 -13.96 8.77
N GLN A 65 6.76 -14.54 9.37
CA GLN A 65 5.66 -15.19 8.65
C GLN A 65 4.90 -14.19 7.77
N LEU A 66 4.54 -13.02 8.29
CA LEU A 66 3.84 -11.98 7.53
C LEU A 66 4.69 -11.43 6.39
N ALA A 67 5.98 -11.19 6.64
CA ALA A 67 6.91 -10.73 5.61
C ALA A 67 7.07 -11.79 4.49
N THR A 68 7.21 -13.05 4.88
CA THR A 68 7.30 -14.18 3.93
C THR A 68 6.01 -14.34 3.14
N PHE A 69 4.86 -14.25 3.80
CA PHE A 69 3.55 -14.27 3.15
C PHE A 69 3.42 -13.15 2.12
N ALA A 70 3.77 -11.91 2.49
CA ALA A 70 3.71 -10.77 1.58
C ALA A 70 4.59 -10.98 0.34
N LEU A 71 5.81 -11.48 0.53
CA LEU A 71 6.73 -11.80 -0.56
C LEU A 71 6.20 -12.91 -1.47
N VAL A 72 5.79 -14.04 -0.90
CA VAL A 72 5.29 -15.20 -1.64
C VAL A 72 4.01 -14.85 -2.38
N ALA A 73 3.07 -14.15 -1.74
CA ALA A 73 1.82 -13.72 -2.36
C ALA A 73 2.09 -12.78 -3.55
N ALA A 74 2.99 -11.80 -3.40
CA ALA A 74 3.35 -10.91 -4.49
C ALA A 74 3.98 -11.67 -5.67
N LEU A 75 4.95 -12.54 -5.40
CA LEU A 75 5.61 -13.33 -6.45
C LEU A 75 4.65 -14.32 -7.14
N ALA A 76 3.78 -14.98 -6.37
CA ALA A 76 2.76 -15.88 -6.90
C ALA A 76 1.80 -15.14 -7.82
N MET A 77 1.26 -14.00 -7.37
CA MET A 77 0.38 -13.15 -8.19
C MET A 77 1.08 -12.62 -9.44
N GLY A 78 2.38 -12.30 -9.35
CA GLY A 78 3.20 -11.92 -10.49
C GLY A 78 3.38 -13.04 -11.52
N ALA A 79 3.64 -14.26 -11.04
CA ALA A 79 3.77 -15.43 -11.91
C ALA A 79 2.43 -15.77 -12.58
N LEU A 80 1.33 -15.78 -11.81
CA LEU A 80 -0.03 -16.03 -12.30
C LEU A 80 -0.45 -15.01 -13.36
N SER A 81 -0.25 -13.72 -13.10
CA SER A 81 -0.58 -12.64 -14.05
C SER A 81 0.30 -12.68 -15.30
N LEU A 82 1.58 -13.02 -15.17
CA LEU A 82 2.46 -13.19 -16.33
C LEU A 82 2.02 -14.37 -17.20
N LEU A 83 1.65 -15.49 -16.58
CA LEU A 83 1.12 -16.67 -17.28
C LEU A 83 -0.19 -16.34 -17.98
N ALA A 84 -1.15 -15.75 -17.26
CA ALA A 84 -2.42 -15.33 -17.82
C ALA A 84 -2.23 -14.36 -19.00
N GLY A 85 -1.39 -13.34 -18.87
CA GLY A 85 -1.10 -12.40 -19.95
C GLY A 85 -0.40 -13.03 -21.16
N ARG A 86 0.34 -14.14 -20.99
CA ARG A 86 0.87 -14.93 -22.12
C ARG A 86 -0.23 -15.72 -22.82
N LEU A 87 -1.08 -16.40 -22.06
CA LEU A 87 -2.19 -17.20 -22.58
C LEU A 87 -3.23 -16.33 -23.32
N LEU A 88 -3.46 -15.12 -22.83
CA LEU A 88 -4.37 -14.14 -23.45
C LEU A 88 -3.74 -13.37 -24.62
N GLY A 89 -2.47 -13.65 -24.98
CA GLY A 89 -1.82 -13.03 -26.13
C GLY A 89 -1.46 -11.54 -25.95
N PHE A 90 -1.43 -11.03 -24.73
CA PHE A 90 -1.13 -9.61 -24.46
C PHE A 90 0.29 -9.23 -24.91
N SER A 91 0.50 -8.00 -25.32
CA SER A 91 1.82 -7.45 -25.63
C SER A 91 2.72 -7.39 -24.40
N ARG A 92 4.03 -7.19 -24.59
CA ARG A 92 4.99 -7.08 -23.47
C ARG A 92 4.63 -5.94 -22.50
N GLN A 93 4.09 -4.83 -23.01
CA GLN A 93 3.69 -3.68 -22.22
C GLN A 93 2.42 -3.98 -21.41
N GLU A 94 1.41 -4.60 -22.03
CA GLU A 94 0.17 -5.01 -21.35
C GLU A 94 0.43 -6.07 -20.28
N ARG A 95 1.31 -7.04 -20.54
CA ARG A 95 1.74 -8.03 -19.54
C ARG A 95 2.43 -7.36 -18.35
N ALA A 96 3.33 -6.41 -18.60
CA ALA A 96 4.00 -5.69 -17.53
C ALA A 96 3.00 -4.89 -16.67
N ALA A 97 2.03 -4.21 -17.31
CA ALA A 97 0.97 -3.52 -16.59
C ALA A 97 0.11 -4.47 -15.74
N MET A 98 -0.30 -5.61 -16.32
CA MET A 98 -1.08 -6.63 -15.62
C MET A 98 -0.33 -7.20 -14.41
N VAL A 99 0.95 -7.51 -14.57
CA VAL A 99 1.83 -7.99 -13.49
C VAL A 99 1.91 -6.95 -12.37
N LEU A 100 2.14 -5.68 -12.70
CA LEU A 100 2.23 -4.62 -11.69
C LEU A 100 0.94 -4.49 -10.88
N VAL A 101 -0.21 -4.47 -11.55
CA VAL A 101 -1.52 -4.34 -10.88
C VAL A 101 -1.84 -5.57 -10.01
N ALA A 102 -1.50 -6.78 -10.49
CA ALA A 102 -1.77 -8.02 -9.76
C ALA A 102 -0.82 -8.23 -8.56
N MET A 103 0.46 -7.91 -8.72
CA MET A 103 1.47 -8.06 -7.66
C MET A 103 1.32 -7.02 -6.55
N PHE A 104 0.89 -5.81 -6.91
CA PHE A 104 0.94 -4.66 -6.02
C PHE A 104 -0.45 -4.03 -5.91
N PRO A 105 -1.36 -4.65 -5.15
CA PRO A 105 -2.66 -4.04 -4.84
C PRO A 105 -2.45 -2.73 -4.06
N ASN A 106 -3.50 -1.91 -3.96
CA ASN A 106 -3.48 -0.70 -3.14
C ASN A 106 -3.51 -1.06 -1.64
N SER A 107 -2.41 -1.62 -1.14
CA SER A 107 -2.25 -2.10 0.22
C SER A 107 -2.12 -0.96 1.23
N GLY A 108 -1.64 0.21 0.79
CA GLY A 108 -1.55 1.42 1.60
C GLY A 108 -2.92 2.06 1.82
N ASN A 109 -3.48 2.71 0.79
CA ASN A 109 -4.68 3.51 0.96
C ASN A 109 -5.91 2.66 1.28
N PHE A 110 -6.11 1.56 0.56
CA PHE A 110 -7.27 0.69 0.77
C PHE A 110 -6.98 -0.37 1.83
N GLY A 111 -5.86 -1.09 1.71
CA GLY A 111 -5.52 -2.23 2.57
C GLY A 111 -5.35 -1.86 4.05
N LEU A 112 -4.58 -0.82 4.38
CA LEU A 112 -4.40 -0.40 5.78
C LEU A 112 -5.73 0.05 6.40
N THR A 113 -6.50 0.85 5.67
CA THR A 113 -7.81 1.35 6.14
C THR A 113 -8.78 0.21 6.40
N LEU A 114 -8.90 -0.74 5.46
CA LEU A 114 -9.83 -1.87 5.60
C LEU A 114 -9.46 -2.72 6.83
N ASN A 115 -8.18 -2.98 7.03
CA ASN A 115 -7.72 -3.76 8.17
C ASN A 115 -7.92 -3.01 9.49
N GLN A 116 -7.70 -1.70 9.53
CA GLN A 116 -7.98 -0.90 10.71
C GLN A 116 -9.48 -0.88 11.06
N LEU A 117 -10.35 -0.68 10.09
CA LEU A 117 -11.80 -0.66 10.32
C LEU A 117 -12.35 -2.01 10.78
N ARG A 118 -11.87 -3.11 10.17
CA ARG A 118 -12.44 -4.44 10.44
C ARG A 118 -11.84 -5.12 11.68
N TYR A 119 -10.54 -4.91 11.90
CA TYR A 119 -9.73 -5.68 12.85
C TYR A 119 -9.00 -4.79 13.88
N GLY A 120 -9.23 -3.47 13.85
CA GLY A 120 -8.61 -2.51 14.77
C GLY A 120 -7.09 -2.45 14.65
N ASP A 121 -6.44 -2.03 15.73
CA ASP A 121 -4.99 -1.84 15.77
C ASP A 121 -4.21 -3.15 15.55
N ALA A 122 -4.78 -4.27 16.00
CA ALA A 122 -4.20 -5.59 15.80
C ALA A 122 -4.12 -5.96 14.31
N GLY A 123 -5.17 -5.64 13.53
CA GLY A 123 -5.15 -5.83 12.08
C GLY A 123 -4.29 -4.82 11.37
N LEU A 124 -4.36 -3.54 11.77
CA LEU A 124 -3.53 -2.47 11.21
C LEU A 124 -2.04 -2.79 11.32
N THR A 125 -1.59 -3.25 12.49
CA THR A 125 -0.18 -3.60 12.72
C THR A 125 0.30 -4.67 11.74
N ARG A 126 -0.49 -5.72 11.51
CA ARG A 126 -0.16 -6.78 10.53
C ARG A 126 -0.18 -6.25 9.10
N ALA A 127 -1.17 -5.41 8.78
CA ALA A 127 -1.29 -4.78 7.47
C ALA A 127 -0.11 -3.83 7.17
N VAL A 128 0.42 -3.13 8.17
CA VAL A 128 1.62 -2.28 8.05
C VAL A 128 2.86 -3.11 7.71
N VAL A 129 3.02 -4.30 8.29
CA VAL A 129 4.11 -5.23 7.92
C VAL A 129 3.98 -5.64 6.46
N TYR A 130 2.78 -6.06 6.03
CA TYR A 130 2.52 -6.40 4.62
C TYR A 130 2.80 -5.20 3.69
N PHE A 131 2.27 -4.03 4.02
CA PHE A 131 2.43 -2.79 3.26
C PHE A 131 3.90 -2.41 3.12
N THR A 132 4.69 -2.56 4.19
CA THR A 132 6.12 -2.30 4.20
C THR A 132 6.86 -3.20 3.21
N VAL A 133 6.64 -4.51 3.30
CA VAL A 133 7.27 -5.48 2.39
C VAL A 133 6.84 -5.24 0.95
N SER A 134 5.53 -5.04 0.73
CA SER A 134 4.95 -4.72 -0.57
C SER A 134 5.58 -3.45 -1.16
N THR A 135 5.77 -2.42 -0.36
CA THR A 135 6.41 -1.16 -0.74
C THR A 135 7.86 -1.39 -1.18
N ILE A 136 8.67 -2.14 -0.41
CA ILE A 136 10.04 -2.50 -0.83
C ILE A 136 10.03 -3.25 -2.17
N LEU A 137 9.08 -4.17 -2.37
CA LEU A 137 8.95 -4.92 -3.61
C LEU A 137 8.54 -4.06 -4.81
N VAL A 138 7.63 -3.10 -4.63
CA VAL A 138 7.25 -2.14 -5.67
C VAL A 138 8.46 -1.36 -6.17
N PHE A 139 9.28 -0.85 -5.24
CA PHE A 139 10.45 -0.03 -5.59
C PHE A 139 11.66 -0.85 -6.07
N THR A 140 11.60 -2.18 -5.99
CA THR A 140 12.61 -3.08 -6.55
C THR A 140 12.07 -3.77 -7.79
N VAL A 141 11.27 -4.82 -7.60
CA VAL A 141 10.66 -5.66 -8.64
C VAL A 141 9.68 -4.85 -9.48
N GLY A 142 8.85 -4.00 -8.86
CA GLY A 142 7.88 -3.18 -9.59
C GLY A 142 8.55 -2.21 -10.57
N ILE A 143 9.57 -1.47 -10.13
CA ILE A 143 10.34 -0.58 -11.02
C ILE A 143 11.04 -1.37 -12.13
N PHE A 144 11.61 -2.53 -11.82
CA PHE A 144 12.22 -3.40 -12.83
C PHE A 144 11.21 -3.85 -13.89
N VAL A 145 10.03 -4.33 -13.48
CA VAL A 145 8.95 -4.74 -14.38
C VAL A 145 8.42 -3.56 -15.20
N ALA A 146 8.20 -2.39 -14.57
CA ALA A 146 7.75 -1.16 -15.22
C ALA A 146 8.75 -0.67 -16.29
N SER A 147 10.05 -0.87 -16.06
CA SER A 147 11.11 -0.55 -17.03
C SER A 147 11.23 -1.57 -18.17
N LEU A 148 10.38 -2.60 -18.19
CA LEU A 148 10.49 -3.76 -19.07
C LEU A 148 11.83 -4.50 -18.91
N GLY A 149 12.41 -4.47 -17.72
CA GLY A 149 13.71 -5.08 -17.42
C GLY A 149 14.92 -4.32 -17.98
N LYS A 150 14.75 -3.03 -18.33
CA LYS A 150 15.85 -2.16 -18.79
C LYS A 150 16.63 -1.50 -17.65
N LEU A 151 16.14 -1.60 -16.41
CA LEU A 151 16.78 -1.01 -15.25
C LEU A 151 17.86 -1.93 -14.66
N ASP A 152 19.03 -1.36 -14.38
CA ASP A 152 20.12 -2.04 -13.67
C ASP A 152 19.80 -2.18 -12.16
N GLY A 153 20.21 -3.31 -11.56
CA GLY A 153 19.93 -3.65 -10.17
C GLY A 153 20.50 -2.65 -9.16
N ARG A 154 21.63 -2.00 -9.49
CA ARG A 154 22.20 -0.91 -8.69
C ARG A 154 21.25 0.28 -8.55
N THR A 155 20.50 0.59 -9.60
CA THR A 155 19.57 1.71 -9.60
C THR A 155 18.34 1.38 -8.76
N ALA A 156 17.84 0.14 -8.80
CA ALA A 156 16.76 -0.32 -7.93
C ALA A 156 17.15 -0.22 -6.44
N LEU A 157 18.35 -0.70 -6.07
CA LEU A 157 18.85 -0.57 -4.70
C LEU A 157 18.92 0.90 -4.25
N ARG A 158 19.42 1.78 -5.12
CA ARG A 158 19.49 3.21 -4.85
C ARG A 158 18.12 3.85 -4.63
N GLN A 159 17.05 3.32 -5.25
CA GLN A 159 15.70 3.81 -5.02
C GLN A 159 15.18 3.38 -3.65
N VAL A 160 15.40 2.12 -3.25
CA VAL A 160 15.02 1.63 -1.91
C VAL A 160 15.69 2.45 -0.81
N LEU A 161 16.99 2.73 -0.96
CA LEU A 161 17.74 3.54 -0.01
C LEU A 161 17.29 5.01 0.04
N LYS A 162 16.48 5.49 -0.90
CA LYS A 162 15.89 6.84 -0.84
C LYS A 162 14.54 6.86 -0.13
N MET A 163 14.01 5.71 0.28
CA MET A 163 12.66 5.60 0.81
C MET A 163 12.63 5.91 2.31
N PRO A 164 11.87 6.94 2.75
CA PRO A 164 11.75 7.25 4.17
C PRO A 164 11.14 6.10 4.98
N ALA A 165 10.18 5.38 4.41
CA ALA A 165 9.55 4.22 5.05
C ALA A 165 10.56 3.08 5.35
N PHE A 166 11.57 2.89 4.50
CA PHE A 166 12.61 1.88 4.75
C PHE A 166 13.38 2.21 6.04
N TYR A 167 13.76 3.47 6.22
CA TYR A 167 14.43 3.93 7.44
C TYR A 167 13.52 3.87 8.67
N ALA A 168 12.22 4.19 8.51
CA ALA A 168 11.25 4.05 9.59
C ALA A 168 11.17 2.61 10.12
N VAL A 169 11.20 1.61 9.24
CA VAL A 169 11.21 0.19 9.62
C VAL A 169 12.49 -0.17 10.35
N LEU A 170 13.65 0.22 9.81
CA LEU A 170 14.93 -0.05 10.46
C LEU A 170 14.98 0.54 11.86
N LEU A 171 14.60 1.81 12.00
CA LEU A 171 14.55 2.49 13.30
C LEU A 171 13.55 1.83 14.24
N ALA A 172 12.38 1.44 13.75
CA ALA A 172 11.37 0.77 14.55
C ALA A 172 11.86 -0.60 15.06
N LEU A 173 12.52 -1.39 14.21
CA LEU A 173 13.07 -2.68 14.60
C LEU A 173 14.21 -2.53 15.63
N ILE A 174 15.04 -1.50 15.51
CA ILE A 174 16.08 -1.19 16.51
C ILE A 174 15.43 -0.81 17.85
N VAL A 175 14.48 0.13 17.83
CA VAL A 175 13.79 0.58 19.06
C VAL A 175 13.03 -0.56 19.72
N TYR A 176 12.31 -1.37 18.93
CA TYR A 176 11.56 -2.52 19.40
C TYR A 176 12.49 -3.63 19.94
N GLY A 177 13.52 -4.00 19.20
CA GLY A 177 14.41 -5.12 19.54
C GLY A 177 15.35 -4.84 20.71
N PHE A 178 15.79 -3.60 20.90
CA PHE A 178 16.65 -3.20 22.02
C PHE A 178 15.87 -2.60 23.21
N HIS A 179 14.53 -2.57 23.14
CA HIS A 179 13.66 -1.95 24.15
C HIS A 179 14.09 -0.52 24.51
N LEU A 180 14.49 0.27 23.50
CA LEU A 180 15.00 1.62 23.72
C LEU A 180 13.87 2.53 24.24
N PRO A 181 14.06 3.24 25.36
CA PRO A 181 13.05 4.14 25.88
C PRO A 181 12.88 5.34 24.94
N LEU A 182 11.67 5.50 24.39
CA LEU A 182 11.33 6.65 23.55
C LEU A 182 10.70 7.74 24.44
N PRO A 183 11.17 9.00 24.39
CA PRO A 183 10.54 10.09 25.13
C PRO A 183 9.05 10.23 24.77
N SER A 184 8.19 10.40 25.78
CA SER A 184 6.74 10.39 25.61
C SER A 184 6.22 11.44 24.61
N PHE A 185 6.81 12.64 24.60
CA PHE A 185 6.44 13.69 23.65
C PHE A 185 6.73 13.28 22.19
N LEU A 186 7.85 12.58 21.96
CA LEU A 186 8.27 12.14 20.63
C LEU A 186 7.41 10.98 20.16
N ALA A 187 7.20 9.99 21.03
CA ALA A 187 6.31 8.87 20.76
C ALA A 187 4.91 9.36 20.35
N ARG A 188 4.35 10.31 21.12
CA ARG A 188 3.04 10.87 20.87
C ARG A 188 2.99 11.70 19.58
N GLY A 189 4.01 12.50 19.31
CA GLY A 189 4.11 13.27 18.07
C GLY A 189 4.13 12.37 16.82
N ILE A 190 4.90 11.29 16.87
CA ILE A 190 4.96 10.30 15.79
C ILE A 190 3.60 9.60 15.62
N GLU A 191 2.95 9.21 16.70
CA GLU A 191 1.62 8.59 16.66
C GLU A 191 0.57 9.53 16.03
N ILE A 192 0.55 10.80 16.42
CA ILE A 192 -0.37 11.81 15.84
C ILE A 192 -0.14 11.95 14.34
N ALA A 193 1.12 12.08 13.91
CA ALA A 193 1.47 12.16 12.50
C ALA A 193 1.10 10.87 11.74
N GLY A 194 1.37 9.70 12.34
CA GLY A 194 1.04 8.39 11.78
C GLY A 194 -0.46 8.21 11.58
N ASN A 195 -1.28 8.56 12.57
CA ASN A 195 -2.74 8.49 12.50
C ASN A 195 -3.33 9.39 11.41
N GLY A 196 -2.65 10.47 11.04
CA GLY A 196 -3.02 11.32 9.90
C GLY A 196 -2.82 10.67 8.53
N SER A 197 -2.03 9.59 8.42
CA SER A 197 -1.72 8.95 7.13
C SER A 197 -2.95 8.37 6.46
N ILE A 198 -3.73 7.60 7.20
CA ILE A 198 -4.87 6.84 6.69
C ILE A 198 -5.95 7.75 6.06
N PRO A 199 -6.44 8.80 6.74
CA PRO A 199 -7.42 9.70 6.12
C PRO A 199 -6.87 10.42 4.87
N VAL A 200 -5.60 10.85 4.89
CA VAL A 200 -4.99 11.50 3.72
C VAL A 200 -4.84 10.52 2.55
N MET A 201 -4.44 9.27 2.84
CA MET A 201 -4.38 8.20 1.85
C MET A 201 -5.73 7.92 1.18
N LEU A 202 -6.84 7.93 1.95
CA LEU A 202 -8.20 7.77 1.41
C LEU A 202 -8.63 8.95 0.54
N ILE A 203 -8.29 10.16 0.95
CA ILE A 203 -8.50 11.36 0.14
C ILE A 203 -7.76 11.21 -1.20
N VAL A 204 -6.47 10.84 -1.16
CA VAL A 204 -5.67 10.59 -2.37
C VAL A 204 -6.29 9.52 -3.26
N LEU A 205 -6.78 8.41 -2.70
CA LEU A 205 -7.50 7.38 -3.45
C LEU A 205 -8.72 7.97 -4.18
N GLY A 206 -9.52 8.78 -3.48
CA GLY A 206 -10.64 9.51 -4.05
C GLY A 206 -10.27 10.41 -5.23
N MET A 207 -9.20 11.19 -5.07
CA MET A 207 -8.69 12.07 -6.11
C MET A 207 -8.18 11.28 -7.33
N GLN A 208 -7.53 10.13 -7.11
CA GLN A 208 -7.08 9.23 -8.18
C GLN A 208 -8.27 8.67 -8.97
N LEU A 209 -9.34 8.25 -8.28
CA LEU A 209 -10.56 7.77 -8.92
C LEU A 209 -11.25 8.89 -9.74
N ALA A 210 -11.27 10.12 -9.23
CA ALA A 210 -11.88 11.26 -9.93
C ALA A 210 -11.17 11.63 -11.25
N ASP A 211 -9.87 11.34 -11.35
CA ASP A 211 -9.03 11.62 -12.52
C ASP A 211 -9.12 10.53 -13.61
N LEU A 212 -9.81 9.42 -13.37
CA LEU A 212 -10.03 8.37 -14.37
C LEU A 212 -10.96 8.90 -15.49
N LYS A 213 -10.37 9.37 -16.59
CA LYS A 213 -11.10 10.00 -17.71
C LYS A 213 -11.56 9.04 -18.80
N ASN A 214 -10.90 7.89 -18.99
CA ASN A 214 -11.21 6.94 -20.07
C ASN A 214 -11.15 5.50 -19.56
N LEU A 215 -12.29 4.79 -19.58
CA LEU A 215 -12.36 3.34 -19.39
C LEU A 215 -12.01 2.56 -20.67
N SER A 216 -11.33 3.19 -21.63
CA SER A 216 -11.01 2.63 -22.96
C SER A 216 -10.16 1.35 -22.92
N GLY A 217 -9.55 1.04 -21.76
CA GLY A 217 -8.89 -0.24 -21.46
C GLY A 217 -9.82 -1.37 -21.04
N LEU A 218 -11.15 -1.25 -21.23
CA LEU A 218 -12.14 -2.29 -20.87
C LEU A 218 -11.78 -3.67 -21.43
N ARG A 219 -11.10 -3.76 -22.58
CA ARG A 219 -10.56 -5.04 -23.11
C ARG A 219 -9.62 -5.78 -22.15
N LEU A 220 -8.85 -5.06 -21.33
CA LEU A 220 -8.00 -5.64 -20.29
C LEU A 220 -8.79 -5.98 -19.02
N ALA A 221 -9.94 -5.33 -18.79
CA ALA A 221 -10.82 -5.58 -17.64
C ALA A 221 -11.89 -6.64 -17.89
N LEU A 222 -12.28 -6.87 -19.16
CA LEU A 222 -13.30 -7.84 -19.56
C LEU A 222 -13.02 -9.24 -19.02
N PRO A 223 -11.80 -9.82 -19.18
CA PRO A 223 -11.49 -11.14 -18.61
C PRO A 223 -11.66 -11.21 -17.09
N ALA A 224 -11.55 -10.09 -16.36
CA ALA A 224 -11.69 -10.06 -14.90
C ALA A 224 -13.16 -9.96 -14.44
N VAL A 225 -14.09 -9.63 -15.34
CA VAL A 225 -15.53 -9.48 -15.04
C VAL A 225 -16.35 -10.63 -15.64
N THR A 226 -15.85 -11.27 -16.70
CA THR A 226 -16.56 -12.33 -17.43
C THR A 226 -16.11 -13.75 -17.07
N LEU A 227 -15.15 -13.90 -16.15
CA LEU A 227 -14.76 -15.17 -15.51
C LEU A 227 -15.39 -15.24 -14.12
#